data_AF-A0A2P4Y4Q5-F1
#
_entry.id   AF-A0A2P4Y4Q5-F1
#
_cell.length_a   1.000
_cell.length_b   1.000
_cell.length_c   1.000
_cell.angle_alpha   90.00
_cell.angle_beta   90.00
_cell.angle_gamma   90.00
#
_symmetry.space_group_name_H-M   'P 1'
#
loop_
_entity.id
_entity.type
_entity.pdbx_description
1 polymer ?
#
loop_
_entity_poly.entity_id
_entity_poly.type
_entity_poly.pdbx_seq_one_letter_code
_entity_poly.pdbx_strand_id
1 'polypeptide(L)'
;MGKKRVDRGPPSRKDRGRGKGAPARGEEESETNYRRRAFPVTLRMWDFQQCDSKRCTGRKLCRLGYIKSMKPGAHFRGLVLSPAGENIVSPADRSIVEGTGISVIDCSWAKVQELPYKQLRSG
;
A
#
# COMPACT_ATOMS: atom_id res chain seq x y z
N MET A 1 -60.11 28.30 -0.64
CA MET A 1 -58.76 28.44 -0.04
C MET A 1 -57.83 27.46 -0.76
N GLY A 2 -56.91 27.89 -1.63
CA GLY A 2 -55.57 28.40 -1.27
C GLY A 2 -54.69 27.23 -0.76
N LYS A 3 -53.60 26.80 -1.38
CA LYS A 3 -52.53 27.52 -2.07
C LYS A 3 -51.78 26.60 -3.05
N LYS A 4 -51.37 27.17 -4.19
CA LYS A 4 -50.34 26.67 -5.12
C LYS A 4 -49.06 26.26 -4.38
N ARG A 5 -48.39 25.20 -4.82
CA ARG A 5 -46.95 25.03 -4.63
C ARG A 5 -46.27 24.69 -5.96
N VAL A 6 -45.29 25.55 -6.24
CA VAL A 6 -44.43 25.69 -7.41
C VAL A 6 -43.37 24.60 -7.53
N ASP A 7 -43.00 24.35 -8.78
CA ASP A 7 -41.81 23.62 -9.25
C ASP A 7 -40.55 23.81 -8.42
N ARG A 8 -39.77 22.73 -8.26
CA ARG A 8 -38.35 22.80 -7.93
C ARG A 8 -37.63 21.55 -8.47
N GLY A 9 -36.90 21.74 -9.57
CA GLY A 9 -36.09 20.70 -10.21
C GLY A 9 -34.94 20.17 -9.33
N PRO A 10 -34.25 19.10 -9.78
CA PRO A 10 -33.22 18.43 -8.99
C PRO A 10 -31.96 19.30 -8.85
N PRO A 11 -31.25 19.24 -7.70
CA PRO A 11 -30.03 19.99 -7.51
C PRO A 11 -28.85 19.33 -8.23
N SER A 12 -28.15 20.11 -9.06
CA SER A 12 -26.79 19.81 -9.52
C SER A 12 -25.79 20.28 -8.46
N ARG A 13 -24.87 19.41 -8.03
CA ARG A 13 -23.56 19.81 -7.49
C ARG A 13 -22.50 18.72 -7.63
N LYS A 14 -21.45 19.11 -8.35
CA LYS A 14 -20.16 18.45 -8.58
C LYS A 14 -19.41 18.18 -7.27
N ASP A 15 -18.60 17.11 -7.22
CA ASP A 15 -17.13 17.18 -7.41
C ASP A 15 -16.36 16.11 -6.57
N ARG A 16 -15.30 15.56 -7.21
CA ARG A 16 -14.07 14.93 -6.67
C ARG A 16 -14.11 13.59 -5.93
N GLY A 17 -13.92 12.54 -6.74
CA GLY A 17 -13.13 11.36 -6.37
C GLY A 17 -12.17 11.00 -7.50
N ARG A 18 -11.24 11.91 -7.82
CA ARG A 18 -10.21 11.77 -8.86
C ARG A 18 -9.41 10.49 -8.62
N GLY A 19 -9.74 9.43 -9.37
CA GLY A 19 -8.90 8.25 -9.52
C GLY A 19 -7.50 8.72 -9.91
N LYS A 20 -6.50 8.38 -9.09
CA LYS A 20 -5.12 8.72 -9.36
C LYS A 20 -4.64 7.93 -10.59
N GLY A 21 -4.64 8.64 -11.72
CA GLY A 21 -3.62 8.57 -12.76
C GLY A 21 -3.45 7.22 -13.45
N ALA A 22 -4.27 6.95 -14.47
CA ALA A 22 -3.68 6.39 -15.68
C ALA A 22 -2.67 7.41 -16.21
N PRO A 23 -1.45 7.02 -16.62
CA PRO A 23 -0.51 7.95 -17.21
C PRO A 23 -1.16 8.60 -18.43
N ALA A 24 -1.04 9.92 -18.54
CA ALA A 24 -1.39 10.62 -19.76
C ALA A 24 -0.61 9.98 -20.92
N ARG A 25 -1.32 9.62 -22.00
CA ARG A 25 -0.69 9.11 -23.22
C ARG A 25 0.32 10.16 -23.71
N GLY A 26 1.62 9.93 -23.50
CA GLY A 26 2.69 10.75 -24.09
C GLY A 26 3.94 11.04 -23.25
N GLU A 27 4.01 10.69 -21.97
CA GLU A 27 5.25 10.84 -21.20
C GLU A 27 6.07 9.54 -21.28
N GLU A 28 7.24 9.58 -21.92
CA GLU A 28 8.20 8.46 -21.88
C GLU A 28 8.59 8.18 -20.42
N GLU A 29 8.22 7.00 -19.91
CA GLU A 29 8.66 6.56 -18.60
C GLU A 29 10.17 6.33 -18.65
N SER A 30 10.92 7.01 -17.78
CA SER A 30 12.37 6.80 -17.71
C SER A 30 12.68 5.33 -17.48
N GLU A 31 13.72 4.80 -18.13
CA GLU A 31 14.19 3.40 -17.96
C GLU A 31 14.31 3.01 -16.48
N THR A 32 14.76 3.96 -15.67
CA THR A 32 14.85 3.80 -14.21
C THR A 32 13.50 3.57 -13.52
N ASN A 33 12.43 4.24 -13.95
CA ASN A 33 11.07 4.06 -13.41
C ASN A 33 10.42 2.78 -13.93
N TYR A 34 10.64 2.42 -15.20
CA TYR A 34 10.22 1.14 -15.74
C TYR A 34 10.82 -0.03 -14.95
N ARG A 35 12.14 -0.03 -14.74
CA ARG A 35 12.83 -1.08 -13.96
C ARG A 35 12.35 -1.17 -12.51
N ARG A 36 11.95 -0.05 -11.91
CA ARG A 36 11.35 -0.02 -10.55
C ARG A 36 10.01 -0.73 -10.52
N ARG A 37 9.17 -0.52 -11.54
CA ARG A 37 7.87 -1.17 -11.68
C ARG A 37 7.97 -2.62 -12.11
N ALA A 38 8.97 -2.95 -12.93
CA ALA A 38 9.24 -4.30 -13.42
C ALA A 38 10.04 -5.16 -12.42
N PHE A 39 10.15 -4.73 -11.16
CA PHE A 39 10.81 -5.52 -10.13
C PHE A 39 10.14 -6.90 -10.02
N PRO A 40 10.91 -8.00 -10.06
CA PRO A 40 10.37 -9.35 -10.29
C PRO A 40 9.57 -9.92 -9.11
N VAL A 41 9.58 -9.24 -7.96
CA VAL A 41 8.88 -9.68 -6.75
C VAL A 41 7.83 -8.64 -6.37
N THR A 42 6.61 -9.09 -6.10
CA THR A 42 5.59 -8.20 -5.54
C THR A 42 5.96 -7.82 -4.11
N LEU A 43 6.22 -6.53 -3.88
CA LEU A 43 6.52 -6.01 -2.54
C LEU A 43 5.33 -5.23 -1.96
N ARG A 44 5.03 -5.48 -0.68
CA ARG A 44 4.02 -4.78 0.12
C ARG A 44 4.56 -4.37 1.49
N MET A 45 3.92 -3.41 2.13
CA MET A 45 4.35 -2.94 3.45
C MET A 45 3.17 -2.40 4.24
N TRP A 46 3.02 -2.78 5.51
CA TRP A 46 2.20 -2.01 6.43
C TRP A 46 3.05 -0.86 6.99
N ASP A 47 2.66 0.38 6.68
CA ASP A 47 3.34 1.60 7.18
C ASP A 47 2.58 2.15 8.40
N PHE A 48 3.17 2.01 9.59
CA PHE A 48 2.59 2.54 10.83
C PHE A 48 2.90 4.03 11.05
N GLN A 49 3.70 4.64 10.16
CA GLN A 49 4.07 6.05 10.17
C GLN A 49 4.75 6.55 11.43
N GLN A 50 5.39 5.66 12.18
CA GLN A 50 6.05 5.96 13.47
C GLN A 50 7.49 6.51 13.31
N CYS A 51 7.98 6.62 12.08
CA CYS A 51 9.33 7.05 11.72
C CYS A 51 9.32 8.38 10.96
N ASP A 52 10.44 9.12 10.91
CA ASP A 52 10.57 10.30 10.06
C ASP A 52 10.42 9.90 8.58
N SER A 53 9.44 10.48 7.89
CA SER A 53 9.11 10.15 6.49
C SER A 53 10.23 10.48 5.50
N LYS A 54 11.12 11.42 5.84
CA LYS A 54 12.27 11.78 5.00
C LYS A 54 13.42 10.79 5.15
N ARG A 55 13.54 10.13 6.31
CA ARG A 55 14.62 9.20 6.64
C ARG A 55 14.22 7.73 6.53
N CYS A 56 12.92 7.43 6.44
CA CYS A 56 12.41 6.07 6.31
C CYS A 56 12.73 5.43 4.94
N THR A 57 13.43 4.29 4.97
CA THR A 57 13.73 3.48 3.79
C THR A 57 12.46 2.89 3.15
N GLY A 58 11.50 2.40 3.94
CA GLY A 58 10.23 1.90 3.42
C GLY A 58 9.47 2.94 2.60
N ARG A 59 9.35 4.17 3.14
CA ARG A 59 8.75 5.30 2.40
C ARG A 59 9.58 5.76 1.21
N LYS A 60 10.92 5.65 1.27
CA LYS A 60 11.77 5.87 0.09
C LYS A 60 11.45 4.86 -1.01
N LEU A 61 11.33 3.57 -0.69
CA LEU A 61 10.94 2.53 -1.65
C LEU A 61 9.53 2.77 -2.23
N CYS A 62 8.58 3.26 -1.43
CA CYS A 62 7.26 3.66 -1.93
C CYS A 62 7.36 4.78 -2.97
N ARG A 63 8.16 5.83 -2.68
CA ARG A 63 8.38 6.95 -3.62
C ARG A 63 9.08 6.50 -4.91
N LEU A 64 9.97 5.51 -4.81
CA LEU A 64 10.63 4.89 -5.95
C LEU A 64 9.73 3.87 -6.68
N GLY A 65 8.55 3.53 -6.16
CA GLY A 65 7.62 2.62 -6.82
C GLY A 65 7.96 1.13 -6.71
N TYR A 66 8.94 0.74 -5.90
CA TYR A 66 9.30 -0.67 -5.67
C TYR A 66 8.29 -1.41 -4.78
N ILE A 67 7.72 -0.71 -3.80
CA ILE A 67 6.84 -1.29 -2.78
C ILE A 67 5.55 -0.48 -2.68
N LYS A 68 4.43 -1.16 -2.42
CA LYS A 68 3.13 -0.50 -2.17
C LYS A 68 2.79 -0.58 -0.69
N SER A 69 2.52 0.58 -0.08
CA SER A 69 2.03 0.67 1.30
C SER A 69 0.58 0.19 1.40
N MET A 70 0.26 -0.48 2.50
CA MET A 70 -1.04 -1.03 2.85
C MET A 70 -1.50 -0.46 4.20
N LYS A 71 -2.82 -0.33 4.37
CA LYS A 71 -3.42 0.06 5.65
C LYS A 71 -3.37 -1.12 6.63
N PRO A 72 -3.25 -0.88 7.95
CA PRO A 72 -3.50 -1.91 8.96
C PRO A 72 -4.84 -2.62 8.70
N GLY A 73 -4.85 -3.95 8.78
CA GLY A 73 -6.02 -4.78 8.48
C GLY A 73 -6.18 -5.19 7.00
N ALA A 74 -5.43 -4.58 6.07
CA ALA A 74 -5.32 -5.12 4.72
C ALA A 74 -4.56 -6.45 4.76
N HIS A 75 -5.07 -7.46 4.05
CA HIS A 75 -4.51 -8.81 4.06
C HIS A 75 -3.44 -9.00 2.97
N PHE A 76 -2.40 -9.76 3.28
CA PHE A 76 -1.38 -10.16 2.32
C PHE A 76 -1.19 -11.67 2.38
N ARG A 77 -1.28 -12.37 1.25
CA ARG A 77 -1.25 -13.85 1.21
C ARG A 77 0.14 -14.46 0.98
N GLY A 78 1.16 -13.61 0.86
CA GLY A 78 2.53 -14.07 0.63
C GLY A 78 3.33 -14.09 1.93
N LEU A 79 4.65 -14.13 1.78
CA LEU A 79 5.57 -14.18 2.92
C LEU A 79 5.60 -12.83 3.65
N VAL A 80 5.34 -12.83 4.96
CA VAL A 80 5.38 -11.63 5.80
C VAL A 80 6.64 -11.63 6.67
N LEU A 81 7.51 -10.66 6.46
CA LEU A 81 8.63 -10.40 7.36
C LEU A 81 8.11 -9.62 8.57
N SER A 82 8.12 -10.30 9.72
CA SER A 82 7.71 -9.76 11.01
C SER A 82 8.86 -9.87 12.01
N PRO A 83 9.12 -8.83 12.84
CA PRO A 83 10.08 -8.91 13.94
C PRO A 83 9.68 -9.93 15.01
N ALA A 84 8.40 -10.34 15.04
CA ALA A 84 7.88 -11.40 15.90
C ALA A 84 7.72 -12.75 15.16
N GLY A 85 8.37 -12.93 14.01
CA GLY A 85 8.31 -14.17 13.25
C GLY A 85 9.00 -15.33 13.97
N GLU A 86 8.33 -16.47 14.04
CA GLU A 86 8.86 -17.70 14.65
C GLU A 86 9.73 -18.51 13.68
N ASN A 87 9.48 -18.36 12.37
CA ASN A 87 10.18 -19.07 11.31
C ASN A 87 11.19 -18.15 10.60
N ILE A 88 12.33 -18.73 10.22
CA ILE A 88 13.38 -18.04 9.46
C ILE A 88 13.14 -18.23 7.97
N VAL A 89 13.36 -17.18 7.19
CA VAL A 89 13.31 -17.24 5.73
C VAL A 89 14.38 -18.18 5.19
N SER A 90 14.01 -19.04 4.24
CA SER A 90 14.90 -20.01 3.63
C SER A 90 14.66 -20.13 2.11
N PRO A 91 15.55 -20.80 1.36
CA PRO A 91 15.31 -21.10 -0.05
C PRO A 91 14.02 -21.88 -0.33
N ALA A 92 13.46 -22.58 0.66
CA ALA A 92 12.19 -23.30 0.53
C ALA A 92 11.00 -22.35 0.29
N ASP A 93 11.10 -21.08 0.70
CA ASP A 93 10.04 -20.08 0.54
C ASP A 93 9.95 -19.51 -0.89
N ARG A 94 10.86 -19.92 -1.77
CA ARG A 94 11.03 -19.35 -3.11
C ARG A 94 9.73 -19.35 -3.92
N SER A 95 8.97 -20.44 -3.88
CA SER A 95 7.69 -20.54 -4.61
C SER A 95 6.65 -19.53 -4.13
N ILE A 96 6.62 -19.23 -2.82
CA ILE A 96 5.74 -18.21 -2.23
C ILE A 96 6.16 -16.82 -2.69
N VAL A 97 7.46 -16.55 -2.70
CA VAL A 97 8.02 -15.26 -3.13
C VAL A 97 7.77 -15.00 -4.61
N GLU A 98 7.99 -16.00 -5.47
CA GLU A 98 7.75 -15.89 -6.92
C GLU A 98 6.26 -15.82 -7.25
N GLY A 99 5.40 -16.56 -6.53
CA GLY A 99 3.97 -16.60 -6.80
C GLY A 99 3.17 -15.43 -6.21
N THR A 100 3.46 -15.02 -4.97
CA THR A 100 2.66 -14.02 -4.23
C THR A 100 3.48 -12.81 -3.81
N GLY A 101 4.76 -12.98 -3.53
CA GLY A 101 5.67 -11.91 -3.11
C GLY A 101 5.86 -11.81 -1.60
N ILE A 102 6.38 -10.66 -1.18
CA ILE A 102 6.79 -10.39 0.20
C ILE A 102 6.10 -9.14 0.73
N SER A 103 5.69 -9.17 2.00
CA SER A 103 5.29 -8.00 2.76
C SER A 103 6.16 -7.80 3.99
N VAL A 104 6.32 -6.55 4.41
CA VAL A 104 7.07 -6.18 5.62
C VAL A 104 6.22 -5.31 6.55
N ILE A 105 6.55 -5.30 7.83
CA ILE A 105 5.97 -4.37 8.81
C ILE A 105 6.97 -3.24 9.06
N ASP A 106 6.63 -2.01 8.63
CA ASP A 106 7.44 -0.81 8.87
C ASP A 106 6.91 -0.05 10.08
N CYS A 107 7.68 -0.09 11.16
CA CYS A 107 7.37 0.51 12.45
C CYS A 107 8.63 1.07 13.09
N SER A 108 8.51 1.87 14.14
CA SER A 108 9.68 2.27 14.91
C SER A 108 10.08 1.15 15.87
N TRP A 109 11.39 0.96 16.08
CA TRP A 109 11.90 0.02 17.08
C TRP A 109 11.33 0.29 18.48
N ALA A 110 11.09 1.56 18.81
CA ALA A 110 10.50 1.96 20.09
C ALA A 110 9.07 1.45 20.30
N LYS A 111 8.34 1.12 19.22
CA LYS A 111 6.92 0.73 19.26
C LYS A 111 6.64 -0.65 18.66
N VAL A 112 7.68 -1.44 18.41
CA VAL A 112 7.55 -2.77 17.80
C VAL A 112 6.71 -3.73 18.66
N GLN A 113 6.74 -3.57 19.99
CA GLN A 113 5.96 -4.40 20.92
C GLN A 113 4.47 -4.02 20.97
N GLU A 114 4.11 -2.82 20.50
CA GLU A 114 2.74 -2.29 20.50
C GLU A 114 1.97 -2.66 19.21
N LEU A 115 2.61 -3.39 18.29
CA LEU A 115 2.02 -3.72 17.00
C LEU A 115 0.80 -4.62 17.15
N PRO A 116 -0.30 -4.36 16.41
CA PRO A 116 -1.48 -5.21 16.42
C PRO A 116 -1.26 -6.47 15.56
N TYR A 117 -0.35 -7.36 15.97
CA TYR A 117 0.02 -8.56 15.21
C TYR A 117 -1.19 -9.42 14.79
N LYS A 118 -2.25 -9.45 15.61
CA LYS A 118 -3.51 -10.15 15.29
C LYS A 118 -4.19 -9.64 14.01
N GLN A 119 -3.97 -8.38 13.64
CA GLN A 119 -4.51 -7.72 12.45
C GLN A 119 -3.53 -7.69 11.27
N LEU A 120 -2.26 -8.07 11.51
CA LEU A 120 -1.16 -8.08 10.52
C LEU A 120 -0.89 -9.50 10.02
N ARG A 121 -1.95 -10.31 9.87
CA ARG A 121 -1.81 -11.71 9.45
C ARG A 121 -1.66 -11.81 7.93
N SER A 122 -0.77 -12.70 7.50
CA SER A 122 -1.01 -13.45 6.27
C SER A 122 -1.91 -14.63 6.58
N GLY A 123 -2.66 -15.05 5.58
CA GLY A 123 -3.49 -16.26 5.63
C GLY A 123 -2.62 -17.50 5.72
#